data_AF-A0A2L0BWN3-F1
#
_entry.id   AF-A0A2L0BWN3-F1
#
_cell.length_a   1.000
_cell.length_b   1.000
_cell.length_c   1.000
_cell.angle_alpha   90.00
_cell.angle_beta   90.00
_cell.angle_gamma   90.00
#
_symmetry.space_group_name_H-M   'P 1'
#
loop_
_entity.id
_entity.type
_entity.pdbx_description
1 polymer ?
#
loop_
_entity_poly.entity_id
_entity_poly.type
_entity_poly.pdbx_seq_one_letter_code
_entity_poly.pdbx_strand_id
1 'polypeptide(L)'
;TIDIVDVVHPGEQNIKLKASNSHKGPYEFEKVEHVQELNNEHEGPIWCMKFSSCGRLLATAGQDKVLRVWIVRDAFNFFQDMRTKYNAEKVSPTPSQESLVSSHHSADAGNLSAMAAMEAMADDGGKITFMPKPFCTYTGHTSDLLDVAWSKNYFILSSSMDKTVRLWHISRKECLCCF
;
A
#
# COMPACT_ATOMS: atom_id res chain seq x y z
N THR A 1 0.53 17.75 23.87
CA THR A 1 -0.48 17.07 23.04
C THR A 1 -0.94 18.08 22.03
N ILE A 2 -0.93 17.73 20.75
CA ILE A 2 -1.38 18.58 19.65
C ILE A 2 -2.75 18.02 19.25
N ASP A 3 -3.77 18.88 19.24
CA ASP A 3 -5.08 18.53 18.68
C ASP A 3 -5.00 18.77 17.17
N ILE A 4 -5.26 17.73 16.39
CA ILE A 4 -5.33 17.83 14.93
C ILE A 4 -6.75 18.26 14.56
N VAL A 5 -6.83 19.23 13.64
CA VAL A 5 -8.09 19.54 12.96
C VAL A 5 -8.41 18.40 12.02
N ASP A 6 -9.50 17.68 12.31
CA ASP A 6 -10.04 16.70 11.38
C ASP A 6 -10.87 17.41 10.29
N VAL A 7 -10.21 17.67 9.17
CA VAL A 7 -10.86 18.27 7.99
C VAL A 7 -11.66 17.20 7.22
N VAL A 8 -11.36 15.91 7.43
CA VAL A 8 -11.99 14.79 6.73
C VAL A 8 -13.36 14.46 7.35
N HIS A 9 -13.47 14.51 8.70
CA HIS A 9 -14.73 14.30 9.42
C HIS A 9 -15.07 15.48 10.35
N PRO A 10 -15.66 16.56 9.83
CA PRO A 10 -16.02 17.72 10.65
C PRO A 10 -17.05 17.35 11.72
N GLY A 11 -16.64 17.36 13.00
CA GLY A 11 -17.53 17.14 14.15
C GLY A 11 -17.35 15.81 14.90
N GLU A 12 -16.48 14.91 14.41
CA GLU A 12 -16.04 13.75 15.18
C GLU A 12 -14.89 14.11 16.14
N GLN A 13 -14.52 13.21 17.06
CA GLN A 13 -13.52 13.52 18.10
C GLN A 13 -12.18 13.93 17.48
N ASN A 14 -11.64 15.07 17.91
CA ASN A 14 -10.31 15.54 17.49
C ASN A 14 -9.23 14.45 17.71
N ILE A 15 -8.42 14.20 16.68
CA ILE A 15 -7.28 13.28 16.76
C ILE A 15 -6.21 13.92 17.65
N LYS A 16 -5.86 13.26 18.75
CA LYS A 16 -4.86 13.75 19.71
C LYS A 16 -3.50 13.13 19.43
N LEU A 17 -2.52 13.95 19.05
CA LEU A 17 -1.12 13.52 18.96
C LEU A 17 -0.37 13.84 20.24
N LYS A 18 0.40 12.86 20.71
CA LYS A 18 1.37 13.04 21.78
C LYS A 18 2.75 12.64 21.29
N ALA A 19 3.64 13.62 21.13
CA ALA A 19 5.04 13.34 20.86
C ALA A 19 5.68 12.64 22.07
N SER A 20 6.56 11.66 21.81
CA SER A 20 7.37 11.02 22.85
C SER A 20 8.36 12.04 23.43
N ASN A 21 8.37 12.19 24.76
CA ASN A 21 9.28 13.08 25.48
C ASN A 21 10.74 12.60 25.49
N SER A 22 11.06 11.47 24.83
CA SER A 22 12.38 10.84 24.89
C SER A 22 13.48 11.64 24.19
N HIS A 23 13.15 12.55 23.27
CA HIS A 23 14.13 13.38 22.58
C HIS A 23 13.67 14.83 22.66
N LYS A 24 14.34 15.64 23.48
CA LYS A 24 14.14 17.08 23.60
C LYS A 24 14.69 17.80 22.37
N GLY A 25 13.94 17.75 21.27
CA GLY A 25 14.17 18.60 20.10
C GLY A 25 13.00 19.56 19.90
N PRO A 26 13.19 20.73 19.28
CA PRO A 26 12.08 21.50 18.77
C PRO A 26 11.44 20.71 17.63
N TYR A 27 10.31 20.09 17.91
CA TYR A 27 9.47 19.55 16.85
C TYR A 27 8.57 20.68 16.35
N GLU A 28 8.98 21.34 15.26
CA GLU A 28 8.15 22.35 14.59
C GLU A 28 7.05 21.64 13.76
N PHE A 29 6.10 21.03 14.46
CA PHE A 29 4.87 20.51 13.86
C PHE A 29 3.76 21.56 14.00
N GLU A 30 3.91 22.70 13.32
CA GLU A 30 2.98 23.83 13.49
C GLU A 30 1.63 23.62 12.78
N LYS A 31 1.54 22.67 11.84
CA LYS A 31 0.36 22.47 10.98
C LYS A 31 0.06 21.00 10.69
N VAL A 32 -0.09 20.18 11.73
CA VAL A 32 -0.56 18.81 11.53
C VAL A 32 -2.06 18.85 11.19
N GLU A 33 -2.41 18.28 10.04
CA GLU A 33 -3.79 18.16 9.57
C GLU A 33 -4.07 16.69 9.22
N HIS A 34 -5.30 16.24 9.45
CA HIS A 34 -5.77 14.97 8.89
C HIS A 34 -6.09 15.21 7.42
N VAL A 35 -5.34 14.53 6.54
CA VAL A 35 -5.42 14.77 5.08
C VAL A 35 -6.27 13.73 4.37
N GLN A 36 -6.15 12.47 4.78
CA GLN A 36 -6.77 11.36 4.07
C GLN A 36 -6.85 10.13 4.96
N GLU A 37 -7.98 9.42 4.86
CA GLU A 37 -8.15 8.08 5.41
C GLU A 37 -8.16 7.03 4.27
N LEU A 38 -7.50 5.89 4.48
CA LEU A 38 -7.41 4.79 3.51
C LEU A 38 -8.29 3.63 3.98
N ASN A 39 -9.60 3.84 3.95
CA ASN A 39 -10.59 2.99 4.60
C ASN A 39 -11.09 1.83 3.76
N ASN A 40 -11.72 0.87 4.44
CA ASN A 40 -12.51 -0.22 3.87
C ASN A 40 -11.72 -1.18 2.97
N GLU A 41 -10.39 -1.19 3.09
CA GLU A 41 -9.55 -2.13 2.36
C GLU A 41 -8.98 -3.23 3.26
N HIS A 42 -8.46 -2.92 4.45
CA HIS A 42 -7.99 -3.91 5.41
C HIS A 42 -9.10 -4.42 6.33
N GLU A 43 -9.06 -5.71 6.66
CA GLU A 43 -9.94 -6.32 7.67
C GLU A 43 -9.14 -6.65 8.95
N GLY A 44 -9.38 -5.89 10.02
CA GLY A 44 -8.65 -6.04 11.28
C GLY A 44 -7.36 -5.21 11.38
N PRO A 45 -6.57 -5.40 12.45
CA PRO A 45 -5.43 -4.55 12.75
C PRO A 45 -4.31 -4.65 11.71
N ILE A 46 -3.71 -3.50 11.41
CA ILE A 46 -2.48 -3.38 10.64
C ILE A 46 -1.32 -3.40 11.63
N TRP A 47 -0.43 -4.39 11.51
CA TRP A 47 0.74 -4.50 12.40
C TRP A 47 2.00 -3.88 11.81
N CYS A 48 2.09 -3.80 10.48
CA CYS A 48 3.25 -3.27 9.81
C CYS A 48 2.87 -2.29 8.69
N MET A 49 3.58 -1.16 8.67
CA MET A 49 3.53 -0.15 7.62
C MET A 49 4.96 0.27 7.26
N LYS A 50 5.32 0.22 5.98
CA LYS A 50 6.67 0.59 5.52
C LYS A 50 6.61 1.33 4.19
N PHE A 51 7.20 2.52 4.16
CA PHE A 51 7.48 3.20 2.90
C PHE A 51 8.55 2.47 2.10
N SER A 52 8.35 2.44 0.80
CA SER A 52 9.42 2.16 -0.16
C SER A 52 10.55 3.18 -0.03
N SER A 53 11.75 2.80 -0.49
CA SER A 53 12.93 3.66 -0.46
C SER A 53 12.77 4.99 -1.21
N CYS A 54 11.88 5.06 -2.21
CA CYS A 54 11.58 6.29 -2.94
C CYS A 54 10.49 7.15 -2.31
N GLY A 55 9.85 6.70 -1.22
CA GLY A 55 8.77 7.42 -0.53
C GLY A 55 7.45 7.52 -1.29
N ARG A 56 7.33 6.93 -2.48
CA ARG A 56 6.14 7.02 -3.35
C ARG A 56 5.16 5.85 -3.20
N LEU A 57 5.59 4.79 -2.53
CA LEU A 57 4.79 3.60 -2.25
C LEU A 57 4.83 3.32 -0.76
N LEU A 58 3.69 2.89 -0.21
CA LEU A 58 3.51 2.47 1.17
C LEU A 58 3.00 1.03 1.19
N ALA A 59 3.72 0.11 1.83
CA ALA A 59 3.23 -1.23 2.10
C ALA A 59 2.51 -1.26 3.46
N THR A 60 1.37 -1.94 3.52
CA THR A 60 0.61 -2.20 4.76
C THR A 60 0.25 -3.68 4.84
N ALA A 61 0.37 -4.24 6.04
CA ALA A 61 0.11 -5.66 6.29
C ALA A 61 -0.33 -5.91 7.74
N GLY A 62 -1.15 -6.94 7.95
CA GLY A 62 -1.66 -7.27 9.28
C GLY A 62 -2.53 -8.54 9.31
N GLN A 63 -3.61 -8.47 10.08
CA GLN A 63 -4.44 -9.63 10.44
C GLN A 63 -5.22 -10.24 9.26
N ASP A 64 -5.63 -9.44 8.28
CA ASP A 64 -6.36 -9.94 7.11
C ASP A 64 -5.53 -10.81 6.17
N LYS A 65 -4.24 -11.02 6.45
CA LYS A 65 -3.35 -11.91 5.69
C LYS A 65 -3.03 -11.37 4.28
N VAL A 66 -3.34 -10.10 4.02
CA VAL A 66 -3.19 -9.47 2.72
C VAL A 66 -2.19 -8.32 2.81
N LEU A 67 -1.17 -8.37 1.95
CA LEU A 67 -0.24 -7.27 1.78
C LEU A 67 -0.81 -6.29 0.75
N ARG A 68 -1.01 -5.03 1.15
CA ARG A 68 -1.44 -3.96 0.24
C ARG A 68 -0.30 -2.98 0.00
N VAL A 69 -0.22 -2.48 -1.23
CA VAL A 69 0.71 -1.42 -1.62
C VAL A 69 -0.09 -0.23 -2.11
N TRP A 70 0.02 0.88 -1.41
CA TRP A 70 -0.57 2.17 -1.74
C TRP A 70 0.43 3.03 -2.48
N ILE A 71 -0.07 3.94 -3.31
CA ILE A 71 0.76 4.77 -4.19
C ILE A 71 0.39 6.24 -4.02
N VAL A 72 1.41 7.10 -3.93
CA VAL A 72 1.22 8.55 -3.95
C VAL A 72 0.64 8.95 -5.30
N ARG A 73 -0.41 9.78 -5.29
CA ARG A 73 -1.19 10.16 -6.48
C ARG A 73 -0.31 10.59 -7.64
N ASP A 74 0.63 11.49 -7.39
CA ASP A 74 1.50 12.07 -8.42
C ASP A 74 2.48 11.04 -9.02
N ALA A 75 2.68 9.91 -8.35
CA ALA A 75 3.51 8.80 -8.84
C ALA A 75 2.70 7.73 -9.59
N PHE A 76 1.37 7.78 -9.57
CA PHE A 76 0.50 6.73 -10.10
C PHE A 76 0.81 6.38 -11.56
N ASN A 77 0.80 7.38 -12.44
CA ASN A 77 1.01 7.18 -13.87
C ASN A 77 2.38 6.54 -14.17
N PHE A 78 3.43 6.96 -13.47
CA PHE A 78 4.77 6.39 -13.64
C PHE A 78 4.81 4.88 -13.35
N PHE A 79 4.25 4.45 -12.22
CA PHE A 79 4.27 3.03 -11.84
C PHE A 79 3.25 2.21 -12.63
N GLN A 80 2.15 2.81 -13.07
CA GLN A 80 1.20 2.18 -13.97
C GLN A 80 1.85 1.85 -15.32
N ASP A 81 2.56 2.82 -15.91
CA ASP A 81 3.32 2.61 -17.16
C ASP A 81 4.40 1.55 -17.00
N MET A 82 5.13 1.57 -15.88
CA MET A 82 6.14 0.57 -15.55
C MET A 82 5.54 -0.84 -15.51
N ARG A 83 4.40 -1.01 -14.83
CA ARG A 83 3.67 -2.29 -14.76
C ARG A 83 3.19 -2.74 -16.14
N THR A 84 2.65 -1.84 -16.95
CA THR A 84 2.17 -2.17 -18.30
C THR A 84 3.32 -2.65 -19.19
N LYS A 85 4.45 -1.93 -19.21
CA LYS A 85 5.65 -2.32 -20.00
C LYS A 85 6.19 -3.69 -19.57
N TYR A 86 6.31 -3.92 -18.26
CA TYR A 86 6.81 -5.20 -17.74
C TYR A 86 5.90 -6.39 -18.10
N ASN A 87 4.57 -6.20 -18.14
CA ASN A 87 3.63 -7.27 -18.49
C ASN A 87 3.50 -7.49 -20.00
N ALA A 88 3.76 -6.46 -20.82
CA ALA A 88 3.80 -6.58 -22.27
C ALA A 88 5.02 -7.40 -22.72
N GLU A 89 6.17 -7.22 -22.05
CA GLU A 89 7.37 -8.01 -22.25
C GLU A 89 7.32 -9.28 -21.38
N LYS A 90 6.72 -10.36 -21.88
CA LYS A 90 6.71 -11.68 -21.18
C LYS A 90 8.10 -12.31 -21.07
N VAL A 91 9.00 -11.72 -20.29
CA VAL A 91 10.31 -12.28 -19.92
C VAL A 91 10.27 -12.70 -18.46
N SER A 92 9.86 -13.96 -18.19
CA SER A 92 10.15 -14.61 -16.91
C SER A 92 11.27 -15.62 -17.09
N PRO A 93 12.40 -15.50 -16.38
CA PRO A 93 13.47 -16.52 -16.43
C PRO A 93 13.12 -17.83 -15.69
N THR A 94 12.06 -17.91 -14.91
CA THR A 94 11.68 -19.17 -14.23
C THR A 94 10.20 -19.17 -13.84
N PRO A 95 9.40 -20.17 -14.25
CA PRO A 95 8.12 -20.44 -13.63
C PRO A 95 8.35 -21.26 -12.36
N SER A 96 8.17 -20.66 -11.19
CA SER A 96 7.93 -21.43 -9.97
C SER A 96 6.54 -22.07 -10.06
N GLN A 97 6.41 -23.32 -9.62
CA GLN A 97 5.23 -24.16 -9.86
C GLN A 97 3.94 -23.65 -9.18
N GLU A 98 3.99 -22.60 -8.35
CA GLU A 98 2.80 -21.95 -7.79
C GLU A 98 2.05 -21.04 -8.80
N SER A 99 2.62 -20.77 -9.98
CA SER A 99 2.06 -19.84 -10.97
C SER A 99 0.75 -20.29 -11.64
N LEU A 100 0.27 -21.52 -11.39
CA LEU A 100 -0.88 -22.09 -12.12
C LEU A 100 -2.23 -21.89 -11.44
N VAL A 101 -2.28 -21.43 -10.18
CA VAL A 101 -3.55 -21.39 -9.41
C VAL A 101 -4.19 -19.98 -9.37
N SER A 102 -3.53 -18.94 -9.88
CA SER A 102 -3.98 -17.55 -9.71
C SER A 102 -4.56 -16.90 -10.98
N SER A 103 -4.73 -17.66 -12.07
CA SER A 103 -4.97 -17.15 -13.44
C SER A 103 -6.40 -16.64 -13.73
N HIS A 104 -7.27 -16.48 -12.73
CA HIS A 104 -8.68 -16.13 -12.95
C HIS A 104 -9.13 -14.83 -12.29
N HIS A 105 -8.32 -13.77 -12.22
CA HIS A 105 -8.84 -12.45 -11.84
C HIS A 105 -8.29 -11.27 -12.69
N SER A 106 -9.20 -10.78 -13.54
CA SER A 106 -9.28 -9.50 -14.25
C SER A 106 -8.00 -8.64 -14.37
N ALA A 107 -7.38 -8.68 -15.54
CA ALA A 107 -6.36 -7.71 -15.93
C ALA A 107 -6.92 -6.28 -16.11
N ASP A 108 -8.22 -6.15 -16.43
CA ASP A 108 -8.84 -4.86 -16.77
C ASP A 108 -9.49 -4.11 -15.60
N ALA A 109 -10.01 -4.82 -14.59
CA ALA A 109 -10.86 -4.19 -13.57
C ALA A 109 -10.09 -3.23 -12.64
N GLY A 110 -8.80 -3.49 -12.40
CA GLY A 110 -7.97 -2.67 -11.51
C GLY A 110 -7.55 -1.33 -12.12
N ASN A 111 -7.38 -1.26 -13.43
CA ASN A 111 -7.04 -0.01 -14.12
C ASN A 111 -8.28 0.89 -14.26
N LEU A 112 -9.43 0.31 -14.62
CA LEU A 112 -10.70 1.05 -14.73
C LEU A 112 -11.13 1.64 -13.38
N SER A 113 -10.97 0.88 -12.29
CA SER A 113 -11.30 1.37 -10.95
C SER A 113 -10.38 2.48 -10.47
N ALA A 114 -9.09 2.44 -10.81
CA ALA A 114 -8.14 3.49 -10.47
C ALA A 114 -8.36 4.78 -11.27
N MET A 115 -8.72 4.67 -12.56
CA MET A 115 -9.07 5.83 -13.39
C MET A 115 -10.38 6.47 -12.93
N ALA A 116 -11.41 5.67 -12.64
CA ALA A 116 -12.66 6.19 -12.10
C ALA A 116 -12.46 6.85 -10.72
N ALA A 117 -11.57 6.29 -9.89
CA ALA A 117 -11.17 6.92 -8.63
C ALA A 117 -10.47 8.27 -8.86
N MET A 118 -9.57 8.37 -9.84
CA MET A 118 -8.89 9.62 -10.18
C MET A 118 -9.86 10.69 -10.70
N GLU A 119 -10.87 10.29 -11.48
CA GLU A 119 -11.91 11.18 -12.02
C GLU A 119 -12.88 11.65 -10.92
N ALA A 120 -13.33 10.75 -10.05
CA ALA A 120 -14.14 11.10 -8.89
C ALA A 120 -13.42 12.05 -7.90
N MET A 121 -12.08 12.03 -7.92
CA MET A 121 -11.22 12.88 -7.09
C MET A 121 -10.85 14.22 -7.72
N ALA A 122 -11.15 14.45 -8.99
CA ALA A 122 -10.92 15.74 -9.63
C ALA A 122 -11.92 16.81 -9.15
N ASP A 123 -13.05 16.39 -8.59
CA ASP A 123 -14.11 17.24 -8.05
C ASP A 123 -13.90 17.58 -6.55
N ASP A 124 -13.23 16.67 -5.82
CA ASP A 124 -12.82 16.92 -4.44
C ASP A 124 -11.58 17.82 -4.47
N GLY A 125 -11.78 19.14 -4.30
CA GLY A 125 -10.70 20.14 -4.16
C GLY A 125 -9.75 19.91 -2.95
N GLY A 126 -9.75 18.70 -2.38
CA GLY A 126 -9.02 18.23 -1.23
C GLY A 126 -7.62 17.70 -1.57
N LYS A 127 -6.72 17.84 -0.61
CA LYS A 127 -5.30 17.49 -0.68
C LYS A 127 -5.06 15.97 -0.65
N ILE A 128 -5.71 15.20 -1.53
CA ILE A 128 -5.51 13.74 -1.59
C ILE A 128 -4.05 13.43 -1.93
N THR A 129 -3.38 12.68 -1.05
CA THR A 129 -1.94 12.37 -1.17
C THR A 129 -1.70 10.99 -1.78
N PHE A 130 -2.50 10.01 -1.40
CA PHE A 130 -2.46 8.64 -1.92
C PHE A 130 -3.65 8.36 -2.83
N MET A 131 -3.48 7.43 -3.77
CA MET A 131 -4.63 6.83 -4.43
C MET A 131 -5.52 6.14 -3.40
N PRO A 132 -6.86 6.28 -3.50
CA PRO A 132 -7.80 5.75 -2.51
C PRO A 132 -7.91 4.23 -2.56
N LYS A 133 -7.44 3.62 -3.65
CA LYS A 133 -7.38 2.19 -3.84
C LYS A 133 -5.94 1.71 -3.88
N PRO A 134 -5.65 0.52 -3.33
CA PRO A 134 -4.31 -0.04 -3.36
C PRO A 134 -3.87 -0.31 -4.80
N PHE A 135 -2.61 0.00 -5.10
CA PHE A 135 -1.96 -0.31 -6.38
C PHE A 135 -1.66 -1.81 -6.52
N CYS A 136 -1.33 -2.48 -5.43
CA CYS A 136 -1.18 -3.95 -5.38
C CYS A 136 -1.93 -4.51 -4.17
N THR A 137 -2.51 -5.69 -4.36
CA THR A 137 -3.11 -6.50 -3.30
C THR A 137 -2.57 -7.91 -3.47
N TYR A 138 -1.77 -8.37 -2.51
CA TYR A 138 -1.10 -9.65 -2.53
C TYR A 138 -1.75 -10.61 -1.52
N THR A 139 -2.24 -11.72 -2.04
CA THR A 139 -2.87 -12.79 -1.28
C THR A 139 -2.07 -14.07 -1.43
N GLY A 140 -2.09 -14.93 -0.42
CA GLY A 140 -1.40 -16.22 -0.44
C GLY A 140 -0.83 -16.66 0.91
N HIS A 141 -0.61 -15.73 1.83
CA HIS A 141 -0.38 -16.08 3.23
C HIS A 141 -1.65 -16.67 3.85
N THR A 142 -1.49 -17.68 4.70
CA THR A 142 -2.60 -18.39 5.35
C THR A 142 -2.84 -17.92 6.78
N SER A 143 -1.96 -17.05 7.27
CA SER A 143 -2.05 -16.40 8.57
C SER A 143 -1.53 -14.97 8.51
N ASP A 144 -1.78 -14.27 9.60
CA ASP A 144 -1.31 -12.97 10.05
C ASP A 144 0.06 -12.56 9.47
N LEU A 145 0.14 -11.41 8.78
CA LEU A 145 1.42 -10.87 8.28
C LEU A 145 2.06 -9.98 9.34
N LEU A 146 3.26 -10.37 9.79
CA LEU A 146 3.93 -9.75 10.92
C LEU A 146 4.83 -8.58 10.53
N ASP A 147 5.54 -8.69 9.41
CA ASP A 147 6.46 -7.66 8.95
C ASP A 147 6.60 -7.64 7.42
N VAL A 148 7.11 -6.52 6.91
CA VAL A 148 7.32 -6.27 5.49
C VAL A 148 8.68 -5.60 5.29
N ALA A 149 9.42 -6.03 4.26
CA ALA A 149 10.68 -5.40 3.88
C ALA A 149 10.72 -5.07 2.39
N TRP A 150 11.14 -3.83 2.07
CA TRP A 150 11.35 -3.37 0.71
C TRP A 150 12.80 -3.54 0.27
N SER A 151 12.99 -3.94 -0.98
CA SER A 151 14.25 -3.74 -1.70
C SER A 151 14.30 -2.38 -2.41
N LYS A 152 15.47 -1.99 -2.93
CA LYS A 152 15.62 -0.80 -3.79
C LYS A 152 14.94 -0.93 -5.16
N ASN A 153 14.72 -2.17 -5.62
CA ASN A 153 14.16 -2.49 -6.93
C ASN A 153 12.71 -2.98 -6.81
N TYR A 154 11.95 -2.47 -5.84
CA TYR A 154 10.52 -2.74 -5.66
C TYR A 154 10.11 -4.20 -5.43
N PHE A 155 11.06 -5.09 -5.15
CA PHE A 155 10.74 -6.37 -4.50
C PHE A 155 10.33 -6.13 -3.06
N ILE A 156 9.40 -6.96 -2.60
CA ILE A 156 8.86 -6.93 -1.25
C ILE A 156 8.95 -8.34 -0.66
N LEU A 157 9.42 -8.43 0.58
CA LEU A 157 9.29 -9.63 1.40
C LEU A 157 8.20 -9.40 2.45
N SER A 158 7.35 -10.41 2.67
CA SER A 158 6.40 -10.46 3.78
C SER A 158 6.64 -11.71 4.62
N SER A 159 6.64 -11.55 5.94
CA SER A 159 6.71 -12.66 6.90
C SER A 159 5.37 -12.87 7.59
N SER A 160 5.02 -14.12 7.91
CA SER A 160 3.71 -14.47 8.47
C SER A 160 3.79 -15.51 9.57
N MET A 161 2.77 -15.55 10.42
CA MET A 161 2.54 -16.64 11.38
C MET A 161 2.29 -18.00 10.72
N ASP A 162 2.05 -18.03 9.40
CA ASP A 162 1.98 -19.29 8.64
C ASP A 162 3.33 -19.98 8.45
N LYS A 163 4.39 -19.41 9.05
CA LYS A 163 5.76 -19.91 9.05
C LYS A 163 6.46 -19.79 7.70
N THR A 164 5.93 -18.97 6.80
CA THR A 164 6.54 -18.71 5.48
C THR A 164 6.99 -17.27 5.32
N VAL A 165 7.91 -17.07 4.39
CA VAL A 165 8.23 -15.76 3.83
C VAL A 165 7.89 -15.75 2.36
N ARG A 166 7.18 -14.73 1.88
CA ARG A 166 6.83 -14.60 0.45
C ARG A 166 7.53 -13.42 -0.20
N LEU A 167 7.95 -13.61 -1.45
CA LEU A 167 8.58 -12.62 -2.30
C LEU A 167 7.59 -12.12 -3.36
N TRP A 168 7.49 -10.80 -3.48
CA TRP A 168 6.60 -10.10 -4.40
C TRP A 168 7.36 -9.04 -5.18
N HIS A 169 6.78 -8.57 -6.28
CA HIS A 169 7.27 -7.41 -7.01
C HIS A 169 6.09 -6.61 -7.57
N ILE A 170 6.10 -5.28 -7.44
CA ILE A 170 4.94 -4.41 -7.75
C ILE A 170 4.42 -4.49 -9.20
N SER A 171 5.26 -4.93 -10.14
CA SER A 171 4.86 -5.11 -11.54
C SER A 171 4.04 -6.38 -11.77
N ARG A 172 4.08 -7.36 -10.85
CA ARG A 172 3.41 -8.66 -10.96
C ARG A 172 2.35 -8.79 -9.87
N LYS A 173 1.30 -9.55 -10.17
CA LYS A 173 0.23 -9.86 -9.21
C LYS A 173 0.53 -11.15 -8.45
N GLU A 174 1.19 -12.13 -9.08
CA GLU A 174 1.54 -13.38 -8.40
C GLU A 174 2.70 -13.24 -7.41
N CYS A 175 2.70 -14.17 -6.44
CA CYS A 175 3.84 -14.48 -5.61
C CYS A 175 4.98 -15.04 -6.47
N LEU A 176 6.20 -14.55 -6.27
CA LEU A 176 7.38 -15.02 -6.99
C LEU A 176 7.98 -16.26 -6.35
N CYS A 177 8.05 -16.27 -5.03
CA CYS A 177 8.64 -17.35 -4.25
C CYS A 177 8.03 -17.38 -2.84
N CYS A 178 7.89 -18.59 -2.31
CA CYS A 178 7.53 -18.88 -0.93
C CYS A 178 8.71 -19.66 -0.32
N PHE A 179 9.22 -19.18 0.81
CA PHE A 179 10.33 -19.76 1.57
C PHE A 179 9.82 -20.39 2.86
#